data_AF-A0A4S2L6A2-F1
#
_entry.id   AF-A0A4S2L6A2-F1
#
_cell.length_a   1.000
_cell.length_b   1.000
_cell.length_c   1.000
_cell.angle_alpha   90.00
_cell.angle_beta   90.00
_cell.angle_gamma   90.00
#
_symmetry.space_group_name_H-M   'P 1'
#
loop_
_entity.id
_entity.type
_entity.pdbx_description
1 polymer ?
#
loop_
_entity_poly.entity_id
_entity_poly.type
_entity_poly.pdbx_seq_one_letter_code
_entity_poly.pdbx_strand_id
1 'polypeptide(L)' 'MAYLKILEQKFETLDRNHDGKITLKELSEFLVAFGFQAGQAQEFMKKVDTNKDGVISKEEFLAAVRRSKPEKFTIVHEK' A
#
# COMPACT_ATOMS: atom_id res chain seq x y z
N MET A 1 -2.78 22.23 -2.52
CA MET A 1 -2.00 21.04 -2.90
C MET A 1 -2.14 19.96 -1.83
N ALA A 2 -3.33 19.36 -1.68
CA ALA A 2 -3.63 18.38 -0.62
C ALA A 2 -3.35 16.91 -1.04
N TYR A 3 -2.93 16.70 -2.29
CA TYR A 3 -2.80 15.35 -2.86
C TYR A 3 -1.66 14.56 -2.24
N LEU A 4 -0.48 15.17 -2.03
CA LEU A 4 0.66 14.49 -1.40
C LEU A 4 0.32 14.01 0.03
N LYS A 5 -0.32 14.87 0.83
CA LYS A 5 -0.68 14.55 2.22
C LYS A 5 -1.56 13.31 2.33
N ILE A 6 -2.54 13.16 1.45
CA ILE A 6 -3.44 11.99 1.48
C ILE A 6 -2.66 10.72 1.13
N LEU A 7 -1.72 10.79 0.19
CA LEU A 7 -0.88 9.65 -0.19
C LEU A 7 0.09 9.26 0.92
N GLU A 8 0.66 10.23 1.62
CA GLU A 8 1.51 9.97 2.77
C GLU A 8 0.74 9.32 3.91
N GLN A 9 -0.46 9.81 4.24
CA GLN A 9 -1.28 9.19 5.29
C GLN A 9 -1.72 7.77 4.92
N LYS A 10 -2.08 7.55 3.64
CA LYS A 10 -2.38 6.21 3.12
C LYS A 10 -1.19 5.28 3.26
N PHE A 11 -0.01 5.78 2.94
CA PHE A 11 1.22 5.02 3.03
C PHE A 11 1.59 4.71 4.47
N GLU A 12 1.55 5.69 5.38
CA GLU A 12 1.80 5.51 6.82
C GLU A 12 0.84 4.54 7.50
N THR A 13 -0.40 4.43 7.01
CA THR A 13 -1.36 3.45 7.56
C THR A 13 -0.98 2.00 7.21
N LEU A 14 -0.26 1.81 6.10
CA LEU A 14 0.19 0.50 5.62
C LEU A 14 1.62 0.18 6.07
N ASP A 15 2.47 1.21 6.14
CA ASP A 15 3.87 1.20 6.57
C ASP A 15 3.95 1.19 8.10
N ARG A 16 3.84 -0.01 8.68
CA ARG A 16 3.67 -0.21 10.12
C ARG A 16 4.97 0.03 10.89
N ASN A 17 6.11 -0.19 10.24
CA ASN A 17 7.44 0.07 10.80
C ASN A 17 7.96 1.49 10.49
N HIS A 18 7.24 2.27 9.68
CA HIS A 18 7.60 3.62 9.25
C HIS A 18 9.00 3.70 8.59
N ASP A 19 9.40 2.64 7.89
CA ASP A 19 10.64 2.56 7.09
C ASP A 19 10.54 3.34 5.77
N GLY A 20 9.33 3.78 5.40
CA GLY A 20 9.08 4.40 4.11
C GLY A 20 8.93 3.40 2.97
N LYS A 21 8.75 2.11 3.30
CA LYS A 21 8.58 0.99 2.37
C LYS A 21 7.59 -0.01 2.96
N ILE A 22 6.66 -0.51 2.16
CA ILE A 22 5.72 -1.55 2.60
C ILE A 22 6.26 -2.88 2.12
N THR A 23 6.75 -3.68 3.05
CA THR A 23 7.26 -5.02 2.73
C THR A 23 6.10 -6.00 2.47
N LEU A 24 6.36 -7.06 1.71
CA LEU A 24 5.39 -8.15 1.55
C LEU A 24 4.92 -8.73 2.90
N LYS A 25 5.82 -8.73 3.89
CA LYS A 25 5.50 -9.19 5.24
C LYS A 25 4.49 -8.26 5.92
N GLU A 26 4.68 -6.95 5.85
CA GLU A 26 3.73 -5.98 6.41
C GLU A 26 2.39 -6.00 5.68
N LEU A 27 2.42 -6.08 4.35
CA LEU A 27 1.21 -6.21 3.54
C LEU A 27 0.45 -7.51 3.88
N SER A 28 1.17 -8.61 4.06
CA SER A 28 0.60 -9.90 4.47
C SER A 28 0.02 -9.84 5.88
N GLU A 29 0.74 -9.26 6.84
CA GLU A 29 0.26 -9.07 8.22
C GLU A 29 -0.97 -8.16 8.25
N PHE A 30 -1.01 -7.12 7.42
CA PHE A 30 -2.16 -6.24 7.28
C PHE A 30 -3.35 -6.99 6.68
N LEU A 31 -3.16 -7.73 5.58
CA LEU A 31 -4.24 -8.50 4.95
C LEU A 31 -4.78 -9.59 5.89
N VAL A 32 -3.91 -10.30 6.60
CA VAL A 32 -4.30 -11.30 7.59
C VAL A 32 -5.06 -10.64 8.76
N ALA A 33 -4.64 -9.47 9.23
CA ALA A 33 -5.35 -8.73 10.26
C ALA A 33 -6.76 -8.28 9.81
N PHE A 34 -6.95 -8.05 8.52
CA PHE A 34 -8.26 -7.74 7.91
C PHE A 34 -9.06 -9.00 7.51
N GLY A 35 -8.57 -10.21 7.80
CA GLY A 35 -9.25 -11.47 7.52
C GLY A 35 -9.01 -12.03 6.10
N PHE A 36 -8.06 -11.48 5.36
CA PHE A 36 -7.65 -11.95 4.04
C PHE A 36 -6.47 -12.93 4.11
N GLN A 37 -6.27 -13.71 3.05
CA GLN A 37 -5.17 -14.67 2.98
C GLN A 37 -3.85 -14.02 2.52
N ALA A 38 -2.74 -14.44 3.11
CA ALA A 38 -1.39 -13.99 2.76
C ALA A 38 -1.05 -14.12 1.25
N GLY A 39 -1.65 -15.08 0.54
CA GLY A 39 -1.46 -15.24 -0.91
C GLY A 39 -1.95 -14.03 -1.73
N GLN A 40 -2.95 -13.29 -1.23
CA GLN A 40 -3.43 -12.08 -1.88
C GLN A 40 -2.43 -10.92 -1.74
N ALA A 41 -1.59 -10.94 -0.70
CA ALA A 41 -0.50 -9.98 -0.53
C ALA A 41 0.46 -10.08 -1.72
N GLN A 42 0.81 -11.29 -2.15
CA GLN A 42 1.70 -11.51 -3.29
C GLN A 42 1.12 -11.02 -4.61
N GLU A 43 -0.17 -11.22 -4.86
CA GLU A 43 -0.83 -10.71 -6.07
C GLU A 43 -0.92 -9.19 -6.08
N PHE A 44 -1.21 -8.59 -4.92
CA PHE A 44 -1.26 -7.15 -4.77
C PHE A 44 0.14 -6.55 -4.93
N MET A 45 1.14 -7.18 -4.31
CA MET A 45 2.55 -6.85 -4.47
C MET A 45 2.92 -6.82 -5.95
N LYS A 46 2.73 -7.91 -6.69
CA LYS A 46 3.09 -8.01 -8.12
C LYS A 46 2.41 -6.97 -9.01
N LYS A 47 1.28 -6.40 -8.61
CA LYS A 47 0.59 -5.35 -9.36
C LYS A 47 1.17 -3.96 -9.12
N VAL A 48 1.73 -3.72 -7.95
CA VAL A 48 2.21 -2.40 -7.52
C VAL A 48 3.74 -2.32 -7.56
N ASP A 49 4.39 -3.36 -7.06
CA ASP A 49 5.83 -3.62 -7.10
C ASP A 49 6.29 -3.81 -8.56
N THR A 50 6.80 -2.74 -9.15
CA THR A 50 7.21 -2.71 -10.56
C THR A 50 8.67 -3.14 -10.69
N ASN A 51 9.49 -2.82 -9.68
CA ASN A 51 10.88 -3.22 -9.63
C ASN A 51 11.07 -4.68 -9.18
N LYS A 52 10.02 -5.32 -8.65
CA LYS A 52 10.00 -6.69 -8.13
C LYS A 52 10.99 -6.92 -6.99
N ASP A 53 11.24 -5.89 -6.19
CA ASP A 53 12.14 -5.97 -5.03
C ASP A 53 11.46 -6.63 -3.81
N GLY A 54 10.14 -6.90 -3.89
CA GLY A 54 9.40 -7.49 -2.79
C GLY A 54 9.04 -6.49 -1.70
N VAL A 55 9.27 -5.19 -1.96
CA VAL A 55 8.85 -4.04 -1.13
C VAL A 55 8.21 -2.96 -2.01
N ILE A 56 7.14 -2.32 -1.55
CA ILE A 56 6.52 -1.17 -2.24
C ILE A 56 7.17 0.08 -1.67
N SER A 57 7.98 0.75 -2.49
CA SER A 57 8.60 2.01 -2.09
C SER A 57 7.63 3.19 -2.22
N LYS A 58 7.84 4.28 -1.47
CA LYS A 58 7.06 5.54 -1.63
C LYS A 58 6.94 5.97 -3.10
N GLU A 59 8.02 5.84 -3.86
CA GLU A 59 8.07 6.18 -5.29
C GLU A 59 7.15 5.30 -6.13
N GLU A 60 7.11 3.99 -5.87
CA GLU A 60 6.23 3.05 -6.57
C GLU A 60 4.77 3.28 -6.21
N PHE A 61 4.49 3.58 -4.94
CA PHE A 61 3.15 3.95 -4.50
C PHE A 61 2.67 5.25 -5.18
N LEU A 62 3.52 6.28 -5.20
CA LEU A 62 3.23 7.56 -5.89
C LEU A 62 3.04 7.35 -7.40
N ALA A 63 3.86 6.50 -8.03
CA ALA A 63 3.75 6.16 -9.43
C ALA A 63 2.46 5.38 -9.72
N ALA A 64 2.12 4.40 -8.88
CA ALA A 64 0.89 3.61 -9.00
C ALA A 64 -0.36 4.49 -8.86
N VAL A 65 -0.36 5.44 -7.91
CA VAL A 65 -1.49 6.37 -7.71
C VAL A 65 -1.56 7.45 -8.78
N ARG A 66 -0.42 7.90 -9.34
CA ARG A 66 -0.45 8.76 -10.55
C ARG A 66 -0.97 8.02 -11.78
N ARG A 67 -0.70 6.72 -11.88
CA ARG A 67 -1.08 5.88 -13.03
C ARG A 67 -2.50 5.35 -12.94
N SER A 68 -3.03 5.19 -11.73
CA SER A 68 -4.36 4.66 -11.44
C SER A 68 -5.23 5.79 -10.87
N LYS A 69 -6.26 6.24 -11.61
CA LYS A 69 -7.19 7.29 -11.15
C LYS A 69 -7.65 7.03 -9.70
N PRO A 70 -7.74 8.06 -8.83
CA PRO A 70 -7.90 7.90 -7.38
C PRO A 70 -9.33 7.52 -6.93
N GLU A 71 -10.11 6.79 -7.73
CA GLU A 71 -11.55 6.68 -7.51
C GLU A 71 -12.02 5.59 -6.53
N LYS A 72 -11.15 4.71 -6.00
CA LYS A 72 -11.64 3.54 -5.21
C LYS A 72 -10.85 3.13 -3.96
N PHE A 73 -9.94 3.93 -3.44
CA PHE A 73 -9.32 3.66 -2.13
C PHE A 73 -9.92 4.56 -1.05
N THR A 74 -11.24 4.67 -0.96
CA THR A 74 -11.91 5.17 0.26
C THR A 74 -11.99 4.00 1.23
N ILE A 75 -10.92 3.75 1.99
CA ILE A 75 -10.99 2.80 3.10
C ILE A 75 -11.78 3.51 4.19
N VAL A 76 -13.01 3.05 4.37
CA VAL A 76 -13.83 3.28 5.57
C VAL A 76 -13.01 2.85 6.79
N HIS A 77 -12.58 3.83 7.59
CA HIS A 77 -12.25 3.60 8.99
C HIS A 77 -13.44 4.15 9.76
N GLU A 78 -14.38 3.27 10.11
CA GLU A 78 -15.42 3.59 11.09
C GLU A 78 -14.79 3.49 12.50
N LYS A 79 -15.29 4.36 13.38
CA LYS A 79 -14.86 4.67 14.75
C LYS A 79 -14.28 3.54 15.60
#